data_AF-A0A951LZ41-F1
#
_entry.id   AF-A0A951LZ41-F1
#
_cell.length_a   1.000
_cell.length_b   1.000
_cell.length_c   1.000
_cell.angle_alpha   90.00
_cell.angle_beta   90.00
_cell.angle_gamma   90.00
#
_symmetry.space_group_name_H-M   'P 1'
#
loop_
_entity.id
_entity.type
_entity.pdbx_description
1 polymer ?
#
loop_
_entity_poly.entity_id
_entity_poly.type
_entity_poly.pdbx_seq_one_letter_code
_entity_poly.pdbx_strand_id
1 'polypeptide(L)'
;MNHIECKPPRRLRTLFCSLVVIALVALAGCSNPEKAKVEYVRRGESYLKQQRFQEASIEFRNAIQIDDRFAQAHWGLALAYEGLQRFPESIEELRRTIEFDPNHLDSRVKLANYYLVGRPPQIDEAERLANEVLQKNPNHIEGIILRASILSAKNRPAEEVLAEINRAIALDPKRIDSYLSLARFHLNHNDPAKAEETFRRAIQINEGSAAAHTQLGKFLAQLNRTGEAETELQRAVAVEPANRESHLAL
;
A
#
# COMPACT_ATOMS: atom_id res chain seq x y z
N MET A 1 18.09 22.69 -79.30
CA MET A 1 18.01 22.20 -77.91
C MET A 1 16.65 22.55 -77.37
N ASN A 2 15.75 21.56 -77.22
CA ASN A 2 14.49 21.69 -76.48
C ASN A 2 14.39 20.46 -75.57
N HIS A 3 14.45 20.67 -74.26
CA HIS A 3 14.23 19.63 -73.27
C HIS A 3 12.72 19.39 -73.13
N ILE A 4 12.27 18.19 -73.44
CA ILE A 4 10.91 17.73 -73.17
C ILE A 4 10.91 17.18 -71.74
N GLU A 5 10.30 17.92 -70.81
CA GLU A 5 10.02 17.44 -69.46
C GLU A 5 8.92 16.38 -69.47
N CYS A 6 9.27 15.12 -69.18
CA CYS A 6 8.29 14.07 -68.91
C CYS A 6 7.63 14.29 -67.54
N LYS A 7 6.39 14.78 -67.53
CA LYS A 7 5.53 14.75 -66.32
C LYS A 7 5.05 13.32 -66.05
N PRO A 8 5.20 12.79 -64.82
CA PRO A 8 4.78 11.44 -64.48
C PRO A 8 3.25 11.30 -64.50
N PRO A 9 2.71 10.12 -64.88
CA PRO A 9 1.28 9.90 -65.05
C PRO A 9 0.51 10.01 -63.72
N ARG A 10 -0.64 10.69 -63.75
CA ARG A 10 -1.52 10.98 -62.59
C ARG A 10 -1.83 9.75 -61.70
N ARG A 11 -1.88 8.53 -62.28
CA ARG A 11 -2.15 7.28 -61.54
C ARG A 11 -1.03 6.89 -60.56
N LEU A 12 0.23 7.25 -60.85
CA LEU A 12 1.36 6.96 -59.97
C LEU A 12 1.31 7.82 -58.69
N ARG A 13 0.76 9.03 -58.80
CA ARG A 13 0.63 10.00 -57.70
C ARG A 13 -0.46 9.59 -56.70
N THR A 14 -1.57 9.01 -57.18
CA THR A 14 -2.65 8.48 -56.33
C THR A 14 -2.29 7.17 -55.63
N LEU A 15 -1.51 6.29 -56.28
CA LEU A 15 -0.96 5.07 -55.68
C LEU A 15 0.06 5.38 -54.56
N PHE A 16 0.88 6.43 -54.75
CA PHE A 16 1.84 6.87 -53.74
C PHE A 16 1.14 7.51 -52.53
N CYS A 17 0.10 8.32 -52.72
CA CYS A 17 -0.68 8.89 -51.62
C CYS A 17 -1.46 7.82 -50.82
N SER A 18 -1.95 6.77 -51.47
CA SER A 18 -2.66 5.67 -50.77
C SER A 18 -1.71 4.76 -49.98
N LEU A 19 -0.50 4.49 -50.48
CA LEU A 19 0.54 3.78 -49.73
C LEU A 19 1.04 4.57 -48.51
N VAL A 20 1.15 5.90 -48.59
CA VAL A 20 1.55 6.76 -47.47
C VAL A 20 0.46 6.81 -46.39
N VAL A 21 -0.83 6.81 -46.77
CA VAL A 21 -1.94 6.76 -45.81
C VAL A 21 -2.01 5.40 -45.09
N ILE A 22 -1.76 4.29 -45.81
CA ILE A 22 -1.70 2.95 -45.19
C ILE A 22 -0.48 2.83 -44.25
N ALA A 23 0.67 3.43 -44.60
CA ALA A 23 1.85 3.48 -43.74
C ALA A 23 1.64 4.36 -42.48
N LEU A 24 0.88 5.45 -42.57
CA LEU A 24 0.53 6.30 -41.42
C LEU A 24 -0.47 5.62 -40.48
N VAL A 25 -1.40 4.82 -41.00
CA VAL A 25 -2.31 4.01 -40.17
C VAL A 25 -1.57 2.83 -39.51
N ALA A 26 -0.56 2.26 -40.18
CA ALA A 26 0.28 1.20 -39.61
C ALA A 26 1.20 1.69 -38.47
N LEU A 27 1.62 2.96 -38.49
CA LEU A 27 2.44 3.56 -37.43
C LEU A 27 1.60 4.01 -36.21
N ALA A 28 0.30 4.22 -36.37
CA ALA A 28 -0.63 4.50 -35.26
C ALA A 28 -1.15 3.23 -34.55
N GLY A 29 -0.77 2.03 -35.02
CA GLY A 29 -1.39 0.75 -34.66
C GLY A 29 -0.69 -0.11 -33.61
N CYS A 30 0.33 0.37 -32.88
CA CYS A 30 1.19 -0.48 -32.03
C CYS A 30 1.31 -0.07 -30.55
N SER A 31 0.27 0.49 -29.95
CA SER A 31 0.11 0.41 -28.49
C SER A 31 -1.33 0.04 -28.18
N ASN A 32 -1.53 -1.18 -27.67
CA ASN A 32 -2.82 -1.57 -27.13
C ASN A 32 -2.99 -0.82 -25.80
N PRO A 33 -3.91 0.16 -25.67
CA PRO A 33 -4.04 0.97 -24.47
C PRO A 33 -4.30 0.12 -23.21
N GLU A 34 -5.04 -0.98 -23.35
CA GLU A 34 -5.29 -1.93 -22.27
C GLU A 34 -4.01 -2.62 -21.79
N LYS A 35 -3.09 -2.95 -22.69
CA LYS A 35 -1.78 -3.49 -22.30
C LYS A 35 -0.90 -2.41 -21.66
N ALA A 36 -0.98 -1.18 -22.17
CA ALA A 36 -0.18 -0.07 -21.67
C ALA A 36 -0.54 0.27 -20.21
N LYS A 37 -1.83 0.38 -19.84
CA LYS A 37 -2.23 0.68 -18.45
C LYS A 37 -1.76 -0.38 -17.45
N VAL A 38 -1.82 -1.66 -17.83
CA VAL A 38 -1.32 -2.77 -17.00
C VAL A 38 0.20 -2.69 -16.85
N GLU A 39 0.93 -2.31 -17.90
CA GLU A 39 2.37 -2.11 -17.82
C GLU A 39 2.77 -0.96 -16.89
N TYR A 40 2.06 0.17 -16.98
CA TYR A 40 2.23 1.30 -16.07
C TYR A 40 2.04 0.86 -14.62
N VAL A 41 0.97 0.12 -14.31
CA VAL A 41 0.74 -0.42 -12.96
C VAL A 41 1.88 -1.33 -12.52
N ARG A 42 2.35 -2.25 -13.36
CA ARG A 42 3.47 -3.15 -13.00
C ARG A 42 4.75 -2.37 -12.66
N ARG A 43 5.07 -1.32 -13.44
CA ARG A 43 6.23 -0.46 -13.14
C ARG A 43 6.02 0.33 -11.85
N GLY A 44 4.82 0.86 -11.63
CA GLY A 44 4.45 1.52 -10.38
C GLY A 44 4.63 0.61 -9.16
N GLU A 45 4.16 -0.63 -9.22
CA GLU A 45 4.35 -1.64 -8.18
C GLU A 45 5.84 -1.96 -7.94
N SER A 46 6.64 -2.05 -9.00
CA SER A 46 8.10 -2.21 -8.87
C SER A 46 8.74 -1.02 -8.15
N TYR A 47 8.32 0.21 -8.45
CA TYR A 47 8.82 1.39 -7.76
C TYR A 47 8.37 1.46 -6.30
N LEU A 48 7.14 1.05 -5.98
CA LEU A 48 6.67 0.92 -4.59
C LEU A 48 7.57 -0.02 -3.78
N LYS A 49 7.92 -1.19 -4.34
CA LYS A 49 8.83 -2.15 -3.69
C LYS A 49 10.22 -1.58 -3.44
N GLN A 50 10.66 -0.64 -4.27
CA GLN A 50 11.94 0.08 -4.12
C GLN A 50 11.81 1.34 -3.24
N GLN A 51 10.63 1.60 -2.65
CA GLN A 51 10.30 2.84 -1.93
C GLN A 51 10.48 4.13 -2.76
N ARG A 52 10.42 4.02 -4.09
CA ARG A 52 10.52 5.11 -5.05
C ARG A 52 9.13 5.69 -5.32
N PHE A 53 8.56 6.29 -4.29
CA PHE A 53 7.14 6.67 -4.27
C PHE A 53 6.80 7.76 -5.31
N GLN A 54 7.73 8.67 -5.60
CA GLN A 54 7.50 9.71 -6.60
C GLN A 54 7.35 9.11 -8.00
N GLU A 55 8.24 8.21 -8.41
CA GLU A 55 8.17 7.51 -9.68
C GLU A 55 6.96 6.57 -9.76
N ALA A 56 6.65 5.86 -8.66
CA ALA A 56 5.44 5.06 -8.57
C ALA A 56 4.19 5.91 -8.85
N SER A 57 4.10 7.10 -8.25
CA SER A 57 2.95 8.01 -8.45
C SER A 57 2.78 8.46 -9.91
N ILE A 58 3.88 8.57 -10.67
CA ILE A 58 3.84 8.96 -12.08
C ILE A 58 3.27 7.81 -12.92
N GLU A 59 3.77 6.59 -12.70
CA GLU A 59 3.31 5.43 -13.45
C GLU A 59 1.82 5.15 -13.20
N PHE A 60 1.36 5.19 -11.94
CA PHE A 60 -0.07 4.99 -11.66
C PHE A 60 -0.96 6.07 -12.29
N ARG A 61 -0.51 7.34 -12.30
CA ARG A 61 -1.23 8.41 -13.01
C ARG A 61 -1.29 8.19 -14.52
N ASN A 62 -0.23 7.66 -15.13
CA ASN A 62 -0.25 7.31 -16.56
C ASN A 62 -1.25 6.19 -16.85
N ALA A 63 -1.41 5.21 -15.95
CA ALA A 63 -2.46 4.19 -16.07
C ALA A 63 -3.87 4.79 -15.98
N ILE A 64 -4.09 5.71 -15.02
CA ILE A 64 -5.36 6.43 -14.82
C ILE A 64 -5.71 7.32 -16.02
N GLN A 65 -4.72 7.89 -16.71
CA GLN A 65 -4.96 8.65 -17.95
C GLN A 65 -5.51 7.80 -19.09
N ILE A 66 -5.26 6.48 -19.08
CA ILE A 66 -5.79 5.55 -20.08
C ILE A 66 -7.16 5.02 -19.67
N ASP A 67 -7.32 4.67 -18.38
CA ASP A 67 -8.56 4.20 -17.79
C ASP A 67 -8.72 4.80 -16.39
N ASP A 68 -9.59 5.79 -16.29
CA ASP A 68 -9.85 6.56 -15.07
C ASP A 68 -10.61 5.77 -14.00
N ARG A 69 -11.08 4.57 -14.33
CA ARG A 69 -11.80 3.66 -13.42
C ARG A 69 -10.98 2.44 -13.05
N PHE A 70 -9.68 2.43 -13.38
CA PHE A 70 -8.82 1.28 -13.11
C PHE A 70 -8.42 1.22 -11.63
N ALA A 71 -9.23 0.52 -10.83
CA ALA A 71 -9.09 0.46 -9.37
C ALA A 71 -7.66 0.10 -8.88
N GLN A 72 -6.96 -0.79 -9.59
CA GLN A 72 -5.58 -1.17 -9.24
C GLN A 72 -4.61 0.01 -9.33
N ALA A 73 -4.79 0.92 -10.29
CA ALA A 73 -3.96 2.11 -10.42
C ALA A 73 -4.26 3.14 -9.32
N HIS A 74 -5.54 3.32 -8.95
CA HIS A 74 -5.92 4.16 -7.81
C HIS A 74 -5.36 3.61 -6.49
N TRP A 75 -5.43 2.29 -6.29
CA TRP A 75 -4.84 1.63 -5.12
C TRP A 75 -3.33 1.89 -5.04
N GLY A 76 -2.61 1.64 -6.14
CA GLY A 76 -1.17 1.90 -6.20
C GLY A 76 -0.83 3.37 -5.96
N LEU A 77 -1.62 4.30 -6.50
CA LEU A 77 -1.43 5.73 -6.30
C LEU A 77 -1.66 6.14 -4.84
N ALA A 78 -2.65 5.56 -4.16
CA ALA A 78 -2.86 5.77 -2.73
C ALA A 78 -1.64 5.34 -1.91
N LEU A 79 -1.09 4.15 -2.19
CA LEU A 79 0.13 3.66 -1.52
C LEU A 79 1.35 4.56 -1.80
N ALA A 80 1.48 5.06 -3.03
CA ALA A 80 2.55 5.99 -3.38
C ALA A 80 2.40 7.32 -2.64
N TYR A 81 1.19 7.88 -2.57
CA TYR A 81 0.94 9.09 -1.80
C TYR A 81 1.14 8.91 -0.30
N GLU A 82 0.81 7.76 0.27
CA GLU A 82 1.12 7.44 1.65
C GLU A 82 2.64 7.45 1.91
N GLY A 83 3.43 6.81 1.04
CA GLY A 83 4.90 6.84 1.14
C GLY A 83 5.50 8.24 0.97
N LEU A 84 4.80 9.13 0.25
CA LEU A 84 5.13 10.55 0.14
C LEU A 84 4.57 11.41 1.28
N GLN A 85 3.87 10.80 2.26
CA GLN A 85 3.16 11.48 3.35
C GLN A 85 2.07 12.46 2.89
N ARG A 86 1.56 12.29 1.67
CA ARG A 86 0.45 13.03 1.08
C ARG A 86 -0.87 12.36 1.45
N PHE A 87 -1.18 12.38 2.75
CA PHE A 87 -2.32 11.65 3.32
C PHE A 87 -3.69 12.07 2.76
N PRO A 88 -3.99 13.37 2.55
CA PRO A 88 -5.27 13.77 1.96
C PRO A 88 -5.48 13.15 0.56
N GLU A 89 -4.45 13.14 -0.27
CA GLU A 89 -4.52 12.53 -1.60
C GLU A 89 -4.60 11.01 -1.53
N SER A 90 -3.88 10.36 -0.61
CA SER A 90 -4.02 8.92 -0.37
C SER A 90 -5.47 8.53 -0.04
N ILE A 91 -6.11 9.27 0.86
CA ILE A 91 -7.51 9.03 1.26
C ILE A 91 -8.47 9.15 0.07
N GLU A 92 -8.29 10.14 -0.80
CA GLU A 92 -9.11 10.31 -2.00
C GLU A 92 -8.97 9.13 -2.97
N GLU A 93 -7.73 8.68 -3.22
CA GLU A 93 -7.49 7.55 -4.11
C GLU A 93 -7.98 6.21 -3.52
N LEU A 94 -7.99 6.06 -2.19
CA LEU A 94 -8.63 4.92 -1.52
C LEU A 94 -10.15 4.92 -1.72
N ARG A 95 -10.81 6.09 -1.64
CA ARG A 95 -12.25 6.19 -1.92
C ARG A 95 -12.57 5.77 -3.35
N ARG A 96 -11.79 6.24 -4.33
CA ARG A 96 -11.92 5.85 -5.74
C ARG A 96 -11.69 4.36 -5.96
N THR A 97 -10.69 3.79 -5.28
CA THR A 97 -10.45 2.33 -5.31
C THR A 97 -11.70 1.57 -4.84
N ILE A 98 -12.33 2.00 -3.74
CA ILE A 98 -13.54 1.37 -3.19
C ILE A 98 -14.75 1.54 -4.11
N GLU A 99 -14.87 2.71 -4.75
CA GLU A 99 -15.93 3.01 -5.72
C GLU A 99 -15.84 2.11 -6.95
N PHE A 100 -14.64 1.95 -7.51
CA PHE A 100 -14.41 1.19 -8.75
C PHE A 100 -14.26 -0.33 -8.52
N ASP A 101 -13.75 -0.74 -7.35
CA ASP A 101 -13.73 -2.12 -6.91
C ASP A 101 -14.31 -2.27 -5.48
N PRO A 102 -15.64 -2.49 -5.38
CA PRO A 102 -16.30 -2.73 -4.10
C PRO A 102 -15.88 -4.03 -3.39
N ASN A 103 -15.04 -4.88 -3.99
CA ASN A 103 -14.51 -6.09 -3.36
C ASN A 103 -13.05 -5.95 -2.92
N HIS A 104 -12.40 -4.81 -3.20
CA HIS A 104 -11.08 -4.51 -2.66
C HIS A 104 -11.19 -4.25 -1.15
N LEU A 105 -10.91 -5.27 -0.33
CA LEU A 105 -11.06 -5.18 1.13
C LEU A 105 -9.92 -4.38 1.78
N ASP A 106 -8.71 -4.49 1.25
CA ASP A 106 -7.52 -3.82 1.81
C ASP A 106 -7.63 -2.29 1.74
N SER A 107 -8.29 -1.75 0.71
CA SER A 107 -8.50 -0.31 0.59
C SER A 107 -9.51 0.19 1.63
N ARG A 108 -10.54 -0.61 1.95
CA ARG A 108 -11.46 -0.30 3.06
C ARG A 108 -10.74 -0.34 4.40
N VAL A 109 -9.92 -1.36 4.64
CA VAL A 109 -9.14 -1.45 5.89
C VAL A 109 -8.19 -0.26 6.02
N LYS A 110 -7.47 0.09 4.95
CA LYS A 110 -6.55 1.23 4.96
C LYS A 110 -7.27 2.57 5.16
N LEU A 111 -8.42 2.79 4.50
CA LEU A 111 -9.24 3.98 4.70
C LEU A 111 -9.79 4.07 6.13
N ALA A 112 -10.27 2.96 6.69
CA ALA A 112 -10.75 2.91 8.07
C ALA A 112 -9.63 3.21 9.08
N ASN A 113 -8.41 2.74 8.83
CA ASN A 113 -7.25 3.10 9.66
C ASN A 113 -6.97 4.61 9.62
N TYR A 114 -7.08 5.28 8.45
CA TYR A 114 -6.96 6.73 8.37
C TYR A 114 -8.03 7.46 9.19
N TYR A 115 -9.27 6.99 9.17
CA TYR A 115 -10.32 7.55 10.02
C TYR A 115 -10.06 7.36 11.51
N LEU A 116 -9.50 6.21 11.90
CA LEU A 116 -9.20 5.91 13.30
C LEU A 116 -8.09 6.79 13.87
N VAL A 117 -7.04 7.08 13.07
CA VAL A 117 -5.90 7.90 13.51
C VAL A 117 -6.06 9.39 13.24
N GLY A 118 -7.12 9.78 12.52
CA GLY A 118 -7.45 11.16 12.21
C GLY A 118 -7.58 12.06 13.45
N ARG A 119 -7.55 13.37 13.22
CA ARG A 119 -7.70 14.40 14.26
C ARG A 119 -8.76 15.41 13.80
N PRO A 120 -10.02 15.34 14.29
CA PRO A 120 -10.54 14.34 15.25
C PRO A 120 -10.69 12.93 14.62
N PRO A 121 -10.68 11.86 15.43
CA PRO A 121 -10.89 10.50 14.93
C PRO A 121 -12.35 10.29 14.52
N GLN A 122 -12.57 9.62 13.40
CA GLN A 122 -13.88 9.27 12.83
C GLN A 122 -14.17 7.78 13.11
N ILE A 123 -14.36 7.44 14.39
CA ILE A 123 -14.45 6.04 14.86
C ILE A 123 -15.63 5.30 14.23
N ASP A 124 -16.80 5.95 14.12
CA ASP A 124 -18.01 5.30 13.57
C ASP A 124 -17.85 4.94 12.09
N GLU A 125 -17.18 5.79 11.29
CA GLU A 125 -16.87 5.48 9.89
C GLU A 125 -15.85 4.35 9.77
N ALA A 126 -14.85 4.30 10.66
CA ALA A 126 -13.91 3.19 10.71
C ALA A 126 -14.62 1.86 11.06
N GLU A 127 -15.56 1.89 12.01
CA GLU A 127 -16.38 0.73 12.41
C GLU A 127 -17.29 0.25 11.29
N ARG A 128 -17.95 1.16 10.56
CA ARG A 128 -18.77 0.80 9.39
C ARG A 128 -17.93 0.06 8.35
N LEU A 129 -16.76 0.60 7.98
CA LEU A 129 -15.88 -0.04 7.00
C LEU A 129 -15.32 -1.38 7.49
N ALA A 130 -14.96 -1.49 8.76
CA ALA A 130 -14.52 -2.77 9.36
C ALA A 130 -15.62 -3.83 9.29
N ASN A 131 -16.86 -3.44 9.59
CA ASN A 131 -18.01 -4.35 9.51
C ASN A 131 -18.28 -4.81 8.08
N GLU A 132 -18.18 -3.94 7.08
CA GLU A 132 -18.29 -4.34 5.66
C GLU A 132 -17.22 -5.35 5.25
N VAL A 133 -15.97 -5.13 5.69
CA VAL A 133 -14.85 -6.06 5.42
C VAL A 133 -15.14 -7.43 6.03
N LEU A 134 -15.54 -7.47 7.30
CA LEU A 134 -15.77 -8.72 8.03
C LEU A 134 -17.08 -9.41 7.63
N GLN A 135 -18.06 -8.68 7.10
CA GLN A 135 -19.25 -9.26 6.51
C GLN A 135 -18.91 -10.00 5.20
N LYS A 136 -18.05 -9.41 4.36
CA LYS A 136 -17.60 -10.04 3.10
C LYS A 136 -16.62 -11.19 3.34
N ASN A 137 -15.67 -11.00 4.24
CA ASN A 137 -14.71 -12.02 4.63
C ASN A 137 -14.53 -12.02 6.16
N PRO A 138 -15.24 -12.91 6.88
CA PRO A 138 -15.15 -13.00 8.33
C PRO A 138 -13.74 -13.32 8.85
N ASN A 139 -12.87 -13.93 8.04
CA ASN A 139 -11.52 -14.33 8.40
C ASN A 139 -10.45 -13.38 7.82
N HIS A 140 -10.83 -12.18 7.38
CA HIS A 140 -9.88 -11.17 6.93
C HIS A 140 -9.04 -10.67 8.11
N ILE A 141 -7.78 -11.09 8.19
CA ILE A 141 -6.91 -10.85 9.36
C ILE A 141 -6.78 -9.35 9.67
N GLU A 142 -6.51 -8.52 8.66
CA GLU A 142 -6.37 -7.08 8.82
C GLU A 142 -7.69 -6.40 9.21
N GLY A 143 -8.83 -7.00 8.81
CA GLY A 143 -10.16 -6.53 9.23
C GLY A 143 -10.44 -6.84 10.70
N ILE A 144 -9.99 -8.00 11.16
CA ILE A 144 -10.06 -8.42 12.57
C ILE A 144 -9.18 -7.52 13.44
N ILE A 145 -7.94 -7.25 13.01
CA ILE A 145 -7.01 -6.33 13.69
C ILE A 145 -7.58 -4.90 13.75
N LEU A 146 -8.17 -4.43 12.66
CA LEU A 146 -8.86 -3.14 12.61
C LEU A 146 -10.02 -3.10 13.63
N ARG A 147 -10.85 -4.15 13.69
CA ARG A 147 -11.92 -4.26 14.69
C ARG A 147 -11.37 -4.22 16.11
N ALA A 148 -10.29 -4.92 16.42
CA ALA A 148 -9.63 -4.85 17.73
C ALA A 148 -9.19 -3.40 18.07
N SER A 149 -8.62 -2.70 17.09
CA SER A 149 -8.19 -1.29 17.26
C SER A 149 -9.37 -0.36 17.52
N ILE A 150 -10.51 -0.57 16.85
CA ILE A 150 -11.75 0.19 17.06
C ILE A 150 -12.35 -0.11 18.44
N LEU A 151 -12.39 -1.38 18.87
CA LEU A 151 -12.83 -1.76 20.21
C LEU A 151 -11.99 -1.06 21.29
N SER A 152 -10.66 -1.04 21.12
CA SER A 152 -9.76 -0.33 22.03
C SER A 152 -10.02 1.19 22.03
N ALA A 153 -10.23 1.81 20.86
CA ALA A 153 -10.53 3.24 20.78
C ALA A 153 -11.87 3.62 21.41
N LYS A 154 -12.82 2.69 21.44
CA LYS A 154 -14.12 2.83 22.13
C LYS A 154 -14.05 2.48 23.62
N ASN A 155 -12.86 2.22 24.17
CA ASN A 155 -12.65 1.77 25.55
C ASN A 155 -13.50 0.54 25.91
N ARG A 156 -13.64 -0.40 24.97
CA ARG A 156 -14.28 -1.68 25.24
C ARG A 156 -13.41 -2.53 26.18
N PRO A 157 -14.02 -3.44 26.95
CA PRO A 157 -13.30 -4.34 27.83
C PRO A 157 -12.11 -5.05 27.15
N ALA A 158 -11.02 -5.19 27.89
CA ALA A 158 -9.74 -5.73 27.41
C ALA A 158 -9.90 -7.13 26.81
N GLU A 159 -10.77 -7.95 27.37
CA GLU A 159 -11.07 -9.31 26.91
C GLU A 159 -11.67 -9.33 25.51
N GLU A 160 -12.52 -8.36 25.15
CA GLU A 160 -13.11 -8.27 23.81
C GLU A 160 -12.04 -7.92 22.77
N VAL A 161 -11.14 -6.98 23.11
CA VAL A 161 -10.03 -6.59 22.24
C VAL A 161 -9.05 -7.74 22.05
N LEU A 162 -8.66 -8.40 23.14
CA LEU A 162 -7.74 -9.53 23.12
C LEU A 162 -8.32 -10.74 22.38
N ALA A 163 -9.62 -10.98 22.47
CA ALA A 163 -10.28 -12.06 21.71
C ALA A 163 -10.09 -11.87 20.20
N GLU A 164 -10.24 -10.65 19.69
CA GLU A 164 -10.03 -10.33 18.27
C GLU A 164 -8.56 -10.46 17.86
N ILE A 165 -7.63 -9.94 18.65
CA ILE A 165 -6.19 -10.06 18.36
C ILE A 165 -5.75 -11.53 18.37
N ASN A 166 -6.20 -12.31 19.36
CA ASN A 166 -5.89 -13.74 19.45
C ASN A 166 -6.53 -14.53 18.29
N ARG A 167 -7.71 -14.12 17.81
CA ARG A 167 -8.33 -14.70 16.62
C ARG A 167 -7.47 -14.44 15.37
N ALA A 168 -6.93 -13.22 15.20
CA ALA A 168 -6.01 -12.91 14.10
C ALA A 168 -4.73 -13.75 14.18
N ILE A 169 -4.17 -13.94 15.38
CA ILE A 169 -3.00 -14.81 15.61
C ILE A 169 -3.33 -16.28 15.29
N ALA A 170 -4.51 -16.76 15.67
CA ALA A 170 -4.92 -18.14 15.40
C ALA A 170 -5.09 -18.43 13.89
N LEU A 171 -5.52 -17.44 13.10
CA LEU A 171 -5.67 -17.55 11.65
C LEU A 171 -4.32 -17.59 10.92
N ASP A 172 -3.33 -16.82 11.39
CA ASP A 172 -1.94 -16.89 10.91
C ASP A 172 -0.94 -16.68 12.06
N PRO A 173 -0.47 -17.79 12.69
CA PRO A 173 0.47 -17.72 13.80
C PRO A 173 1.87 -17.21 13.41
N LYS A 174 2.18 -17.10 12.12
CA LYS A 174 3.48 -16.61 11.64
C LYS A 174 3.45 -15.14 11.26
N ARG A 175 2.28 -14.51 11.30
CA ARG A 175 2.12 -13.11 10.94
C ARG A 175 2.62 -12.18 12.03
N ILE A 176 3.73 -11.51 11.77
CA ILE A 176 4.35 -10.55 12.70
C ILE A 176 3.40 -9.41 13.09
N ASP A 177 2.65 -8.84 12.14
CA ASP A 177 1.74 -7.71 12.39
C ASP A 177 0.69 -7.99 13.47
N SER A 178 0.23 -9.23 13.59
CA SER A 178 -0.74 -9.63 14.62
C SER A 178 -0.12 -9.52 16.03
N TYR A 179 1.15 -9.91 16.18
CA TYR A 179 1.89 -9.76 17.45
C TYR A 179 2.24 -8.30 17.72
N LEU A 180 2.59 -7.51 16.69
CA LEU A 180 2.81 -6.07 16.87
C LEU A 180 1.54 -5.35 17.34
N SER A 181 0.37 -5.79 16.88
CA SER A 181 -0.93 -5.29 17.33
C SER A 181 -1.20 -5.66 18.81
N LEU A 182 -0.84 -6.88 19.22
CA LEU A 182 -0.91 -7.31 20.62
C LEU A 182 0.03 -6.49 21.52
N ALA A 183 1.27 -6.26 21.08
CA ALA A 183 2.24 -5.46 21.83
C ALA A 183 1.73 -4.02 22.02
N ARG A 184 1.19 -3.40 20.96
CA ARG A 184 0.58 -2.06 21.03
C ARG A 184 -0.60 -2.02 22.01
N PHE A 185 -1.43 -3.07 22.01
CA PHE A 185 -2.52 -3.19 22.98
C PHE A 185 -1.98 -3.16 24.42
N HIS A 186 -0.95 -3.95 24.73
CA HIS A 186 -0.31 -3.95 26.05
C HIS A 186 0.27 -2.58 26.44
N LEU A 187 0.91 -1.87 25.51
CA LEU A 187 1.40 -0.51 25.75
C LEU A 187 0.27 0.46 26.11
N ASN A 188 -0.82 0.45 25.34
CA ASN A 188 -1.97 1.32 25.59
C ASN A 188 -2.67 1.03 26.92
N HIS A 189 -2.49 -0.18 27.48
CA HIS A 189 -3.04 -0.61 28.75
C HIS A 189 -2.00 -0.64 29.88
N ASN A 190 -0.89 0.09 29.70
CA ASN A 190 0.16 0.28 30.72
C ASN A 190 0.78 -1.03 31.24
N ASP A 191 0.93 -2.03 30.36
CA ASP A 191 1.62 -3.30 30.65
C ASP A 191 2.89 -3.44 29.76
N PRO A 192 3.94 -2.64 30.02
CA PRO A 192 5.15 -2.66 29.21
C PRO A 192 5.90 -4.00 29.28
N ALA A 193 5.74 -4.76 30.38
CA ALA A 193 6.37 -6.08 30.52
C ALA A 193 5.80 -7.07 29.48
N LYS A 194 4.47 -7.17 29.35
CA LYS A 194 3.86 -8.01 28.31
C LYS A 194 4.11 -7.49 26.90
N ALA A 195 4.20 -6.17 26.72
CA ALA A 195 4.55 -5.60 25.43
C ALA A 195 5.95 -6.06 24.99
N GLU A 196 6.95 -6.00 25.87
CA GLU A 196 8.31 -6.47 25.59
C GLU A 196 8.34 -7.97 25.26
N GLU A 197 7.67 -8.79 26.07
CA GLU A 197 7.55 -10.23 25.82
C GLU A 197 6.96 -10.50 24.43
N THR A 198 5.91 -9.77 24.07
CA THR A 198 5.23 -9.90 22.78
C THR A 198 6.14 -9.48 21.61
N PHE A 199 6.90 -8.39 21.74
CA PHE A 199 7.86 -7.97 20.72
C PHE A 199 8.97 -9.02 20.53
N ARG A 200 9.51 -9.55 21.62
CA ARG A 200 10.50 -10.63 21.55
C ARG A 200 9.92 -11.89 20.92
N ARG A 201 8.65 -12.21 21.20
CA ARG A 201 7.95 -13.31 20.55
C ARG A 201 7.80 -13.10 19.04
N ALA A 202 7.49 -11.88 18.60
CA ALA A 202 7.44 -11.54 17.19
C ALA A 202 8.80 -11.77 16.49
N ILE A 203 9.90 -11.38 17.13
CA ILE A 203 11.27 -11.64 16.63
C ILE A 203 11.56 -13.15 16.57
N GLN A 204 11.15 -13.95 17.57
CA GLN A 204 11.33 -15.41 17.53
C GLN A 204 10.57 -16.08 16.37
N ILE A 205 9.43 -15.52 15.96
CA ILE A 205 8.64 -16.05 14.85
C ILE A 205 9.32 -15.76 13.51
N ASN A 206 9.91 -14.57 13.37
CA ASN A 206 10.72 -14.21 12.22
C ASN A 206 11.90 -13.33 12.64
N GLU A 207 13.07 -13.96 12.78
CA GLU A 207 14.32 -13.29 13.16
C GLU A 207 14.78 -12.28 12.11
N GLY A 208 14.33 -12.43 10.85
CA GLY A 208 14.57 -11.50 9.75
C GLY A 208 13.51 -10.41 9.62
N SER A 209 12.77 -10.08 10.69
CA SER A 209 11.75 -9.04 10.64
C SER A 209 12.29 -7.68 11.07
N ALA A 210 12.66 -6.84 10.09
CA ALA A 210 13.10 -5.46 10.36
C ALA A 210 12.04 -4.66 11.12
N ALA A 211 10.76 -4.88 10.83
CA ALA A 211 9.65 -4.25 11.53
C ALA A 211 9.60 -4.64 13.02
N ALA A 212 9.76 -5.93 13.36
CA ALA A 212 9.73 -6.37 14.76
C ALA A 212 10.91 -5.80 15.57
N HIS A 213 12.11 -5.83 14.99
CA HIS A 213 13.30 -5.21 15.58
C HIS A 213 13.14 -3.69 15.76
N THR A 214 12.60 -2.99 14.75
CA THR A 214 12.35 -1.53 14.82
C THR A 214 11.37 -1.19 15.94
N GLN A 215 10.27 -1.94 16.06
CA GLN A 215 9.26 -1.68 17.09
C GLN A 215 9.78 -1.98 18.50
N LEU A 216 10.54 -3.07 18.70
CA LEU A 216 11.20 -3.35 19.98
C LEU A 216 12.21 -2.26 20.33
N GLY A 217 13.04 -1.83 19.38
CA GLY A 217 14.01 -0.76 19.56
C GLY A 217 13.37 0.56 20.00
N LYS A 218 12.32 1.01 19.29
CA LYS A 218 11.55 2.21 19.67
C LYS A 218 10.94 2.09 21.06
N PHE A 219 10.38 0.92 21.40
CA PHE A 219 9.82 0.66 22.72
C PHE A 219 10.89 0.72 23.84
N LEU A 220 12.05 0.09 23.63
CA LEU A 220 13.17 0.13 24.58
C LEU A 220 13.71 1.54 24.78
N ALA A 221 13.76 2.34 23.71
CA ALA A 221 14.13 3.75 23.79
C ALA A 221 13.16 4.56 24.66
N GLN A 222 11.84 4.31 24.55
CA GLN A 222 10.83 4.94 25.42
C GLN A 222 11.01 4.57 26.91
N LEU A 223 11.56 3.40 27.20
CA LEU A 223 11.91 2.96 28.55
C LEU A 223 13.30 3.45 29.02
N ASN A 224 13.97 4.33 28.26
CA ASN A 224 15.35 4.78 28.49
C ASN A 224 16.40 3.64 28.52
N ARG A 225 16.12 2.51 27.88
CA ARG A 225 17.05 1.38 27.71
C ARG A 225 17.85 1.52 26.42
N THR A 226 18.57 2.63 26.30
CA THR A 226 19.18 3.10 25.04
C THR A 226 20.14 2.09 24.40
N GLY A 227 20.96 1.37 25.18
CA GLY A 227 21.91 0.40 24.63
C GLY A 227 21.22 -0.82 23.99
N GLU A 228 20.14 -1.31 24.61
CA GLU A 228 19.35 -2.39 24.01
C GLU A 228 18.54 -1.89 22.81
N ALA A 229 18.01 -0.67 22.89
CA ALA A 229 17.31 -0.03 21.77
C ALA A 229 18.21 0.07 20.53
N GLU A 230 19.42 0.61 20.68
CA GLU A 230 20.39 0.74 19.60
C GLU A 230 20.73 -0.62 18.97
N THR A 231 20.93 -1.65 19.79
CA THR A 231 21.22 -3.01 19.33
C THR A 231 20.10 -3.54 18.42
N GLU A 232 18.84 -3.38 18.82
CA GLU A 232 17.69 -3.84 18.03
C GLU A 232 17.50 -3.01 16.75
N LEU A 233 17.75 -1.70 16.80
CA LEU A 233 17.66 -0.83 15.63
C LEU A 233 18.75 -1.12 14.60
N GLN A 234 19.98 -1.41 15.05
CA GLN A 234 21.07 -1.87 14.18
C GLN A 234 20.72 -3.21 13.50
N ARG A 235 20.08 -4.13 14.22
CA ARG A 235 19.57 -5.39 13.61
C ARG A 235 18.51 -5.12 12.55
N ALA A 236 17.58 -4.21 12.81
CA ALA A 236 16.56 -3.83 11.83
C ALA A 236 17.18 -3.32 10.53
N VAL A 237 18.18 -2.44 10.64
CA VAL A 237 18.93 -1.90 9.48
C VAL A 237 19.73 -3.00 8.77
N ALA A 238 20.36 -3.93 9.51
CA ALA A 238 21.12 -5.02 8.92
C ALA A 238 20.24 -6.01 8.12
N VAL A 239 19.04 -6.28 8.62
CA VAL A 239 18.05 -7.16 7.99
C VAL A 239 17.48 -6.54 6.72
N GLU A 240 17.12 -5.26 6.77
CA GLU A 240 16.57 -4.55 5.61
C GLU A 240 17.23 -3.17 5.44
N PRO A 241 18.40 -3.10 4.77
CA PRO A 241 19.15 -1.85 4.64
C PRO A 241 18.43 -0.74 3.87
N ALA A 242 17.42 -1.09 3.07
CA ALA A 242 16.60 -0.13 2.34
C ALA A 242 15.39 0.38 3.16
N ASN A 243 15.15 -0.16 4.37
CA ASN A 243 14.02 0.22 5.20
C ASN A 243 14.28 1.59 5.86
N ARG A 244 13.65 2.63 5.30
CA ARG A 244 13.78 4.00 5.81
C ARG A 244 13.30 4.14 7.26
N GLU A 245 12.29 3.37 7.68
CA GLU A 245 11.79 3.44 9.06
C GLU A 245 12.84 2.98 10.07
N SER A 246 13.59 1.93 9.75
CA SER A 246 14.67 1.42 10.60
C SER A 246 15.82 2.41 10.73
N HIS A 247 16.20 3.09 9.64
CA HIS A 247 17.21 4.15 9.67
C HIS A 247 16.77 5.40 10.43
N LEU A 248 15.51 5.80 10.32
CA LEU A 248 14.98 6.96 11.04
C LEU A 248 14.83 6.71 12.56
N ALA A 249 14.82 5.44 12.96
CA ALA A 249 14.62 5.05 14.35
C ALA A 249 15.93 4.87 15.12
N LEU A 250 17.06 4.69 14.43
CA LEU A 250 18.43 4.70 14.96
C LEU A 250 18.88 6.12 15.30
#